data_AF-A0A532DRU8-F1
#
_entry.id   AF-A0A532DRU8-F1
#
_cell.length_a   1.000
_cell.length_b   1.000
_cell.length_c   1.000
_cell.angle_alpha   90.00
_cell.angle_beta   90.00
_cell.angle_gamma   90.00
#
_symmetry.space_group_name_H-M   'P 1'
#
loop_
_entity.id
_entity.type
_entity.pdbx_description
1 polymer ?
#
loop_
_entity_poly.entity_id
_entity_poly.type
_entity_poly.pdbx_seq_one_letter_code
_entity_poly.pdbx_strand_id
1 'polypeptide(L)'
;MKSLAWIALVFISILSLWSSPADGQELLRPERNEMGTLINQDYYTMDQHPETVALLRLVEYGHFSQPMFDSFRNGLYKSVMSDLKYTLERIANHPGALSLMSTVALVTKVNGLPVPFFEKALALYPQYAFTHAQYGYYLIEIGALEKSVEHLKEATNLDPKLASAHAWLAEAYYKSHKIESAKQEEEAARKLGHTKAIPRHEEAHQADPPTPAKGGKKKSKSGVQLSQTDGQ
;
A
#
# COMPACT_ATOMS: atom_id res chain seq x y z
N MET A 1 24.48 7.42 -68.50
CA MET A 1 25.93 7.16 -68.60
C MET A 1 26.68 8.33 -67.93
N LYS A 2 27.33 8.06 -66.78
CA LYS A 2 28.59 8.64 -66.21
C LYS A 2 28.69 10.19 -66.14
N SER A 3 29.05 10.91 -65.07
CA SER A 3 29.86 10.69 -63.84
C SER A 3 29.65 11.94 -62.94
N LEU A 4 29.40 11.87 -61.63
CA LEU A 4 30.32 11.76 -60.48
C LEU A 4 31.37 12.88 -60.28
N ALA A 5 31.17 13.64 -59.18
CA ALA A 5 32.10 14.37 -58.28
C ALA A 5 32.79 15.67 -58.82
N TRP A 6 32.89 16.79 -58.09
CA TRP A 6 33.59 17.00 -56.80
C TRP A 6 33.25 18.37 -56.11
N ILE A 7 33.18 18.35 -54.77
CA ILE A 7 33.60 19.37 -53.75
C ILE A 7 32.79 20.66 -53.53
N ALA A 8 32.11 20.74 -52.38
CA ALA A 8 32.47 21.68 -51.30
C ALA A 8 31.84 21.23 -49.96
N LEU A 9 32.73 20.89 -49.02
CA LEU A 9 32.47 20.46 -47.66
C LEU A 9 32.14 21.68 -46.78
N VAL A 10 31.02 21.63 -46.05
CA VAL A 10 30.91 22.28 -44.74
C VAL A 10 30.37 21.24 -43.77
N PHE A 11 31.29 20.42 -43.26
CA PHE A 11 31.08 19.62 -42.06
C PHE A 11 31.21 20.55 -40.86
N ILE A 12 30.09 20.87 -40.20
CA ILE A 12 30.16 21.32 -38.80
C ILE A 12 30.16 20.05 -37.96
N SER A 13 31.36 19.67 -37.56
CA SER A 13 31.62 18.63 -36.56
C SER A 13 31.02 19.03 -35.22
N ILE A 14 29.91 18.41 -34.83
CA ILE A 14 29.55 18.29 -33.41
C ILE A 14 29.63 16.81 -33.06
N LEU A 15 30.88 16.35 -32.89
CA LEU A 15 31.16 15.05 -32.30
C LEU A 15 32.37 15.21 -31.36
N SER A 16 32.08 15.60 -30.12
CA SER A 16 32.96 15.33 -28.97
C SER A 16 32.27 15.70 -27.66
N LEU A 17 31.19 15.01 -27.32
CA LEU A 17 30.84 14.73 -25.93
C LEU A 17 30.36 13.28 -25.83
N TRP A 18 31.24 12.37 -26.22
CA TRP A 18 31.19 10.99 -25.74
C TRP A 18 31.96 10.97 -24.42
N SER A 19 31.31 11.48 -23.36
CA SER A 19 31.76 11.19 -22.00
C SER A 19 31.35 9.75 -21.70
N SER A 20 32.34 8.90 -21.51
CA SER A 20 32.17 7.50 -21.07
C SER A 20 31.24 7.43 -19.85
N PRO A 21 30.28 6.49 -19.79
CA PRO A 21 29.50 6.25 -18.59
C PRO A 21 30.39 5.43 -17.63
N ALA A 22 31.26 6.13 -16.91
CA ALA A 22 31.96 5.55 -15.78
C ALA A 22 31.03 5.63 -14.56
N ASP A 23 30.39 4.51 -14.26
CA ASP A 23 30.00 4.01 -12.95
C ASP A 23 29.81 5.01 -11.79
N GLY A 24 28.57 5.02 -11.27
CA GLY A 24 28.27 5.44 -9.91
C GLY A 24 27.34 6.63 -9.84
N GLN A 25 26.04 6.36 -9.69
CA GLN A 25 24.98 7.26 -9.25
C GLN A 25 25.42 8.73 -9.13
N GLU A 26 25.20 9.53 -10.18
CA GLU A 26 25.05 10.95 -9.97
C GLU A 26 23.88 11.10 -9.00
N LEU A 27 24.19 11.34 -7.73
CA LEU A 27 23.23 11.56 -6.66
C LEU A 27 22.40 12.77 -7.09
N LEU A 28 21.31 12.52 -7.81
CA LEU A 28 20.41 13.53 -8.33
C LEU A 28 20.07 14.45 -7.17
N ARG A 29 20.33 15.75 -7.36
CA ARG A 29 20.07 16.71 -6.30
C ARG A 29 18.60 16.59 -5.85
N PRO A 30 18.33 16.58 -4.54
CA PRO A 30 16.97 16.55 -4.02
C PRO A 30 16.06 17.57 -4.71
N GLU A 31 14.93 17.10 -5.25
CA GLU A 31 13.98 17.96 -5.96
C GLU A 31 13.39 19.04 -5.05
N ARG A 32 13.20 20.25 -5.59
CA ARG A 32 12.64 21.40 -4.87
C ARG A 32 11.56 22.07 -5.70
N ASN A 33 10.55 22.64 -5.02
CA ASN A 33 9.58 23.52 -5.65
C ASN A 33 10.16 24.93 -5.89
N GLU A 34 9.36 25.82 -6.48
CA GLU A 34 9.73 27.22 -6.77
C GLU A 34 10.19 28.02 -5.55
N MET A 35 9.73 27.64 -4.35
CA MET A 35 10.12 28.27 -3.07
C MET A 35 11.38 27.65 -2.47
N GLY A 36 12.05 26.74 -3.19
CA GLY A 36 13.24 26.02 -2.71
C GLY A 36 12.95 24.95 -1.65
N THR A 37 11.69 24.62 -1.40
CA THR A 37 11.29 23.57 -0.44
C THR A 37 11.46 22.19 -1.07
N LEU A 38 12.07 21.27 -0.33
CA LEU A 38 12.23 19.86 -0.75
C LEU A 38 10.86 19.21 -0.98
N ILE A 39 10.68 18.57 -2.12
CA ILE A 39 9.46 17.85 -2.50
C ILE A 39 9.80 16.51 -3.12
N ASN A 40 8.83 15.60 -3.22
CA ASN A 40 8.95 14.36 -3.98
C ASN A 40 10.12 13.45 -3.56
N GLN A 41 10.65 13.55 -2.34
CA GLN A 41 11.82 12.80 -1.91
C GLN A 41 11.55 11.30 -1.79
N ASP A 42 12.61 10.51 -1.94
CA ASP A 42 12.60 9.07 -1.81
C ASP A 42 12.87 8.66 -0.36
N TYR A 43 11.85 8.16 0.33
CA TYR A 43 11.92 7.74 1.74
C TYR A 43 13.11 6.80 2.03
N TYR A 44 13.41 5.88 1.12
CA TYR A 44 14.38 4.80 1.39
C TYR A 44 15.84 5.19 1.18
N THR A 45 16.10 6.40 0.67
CA THR A 45 17.46 6.92 0.46
C THR A 45 17.69 8.26 1.17
N MET A 46 16.70 8.79 1.91
CA MET A 46 16.82 10.11 2.56
C MET A 46 17.93 10.20 3.59
N ASP A 47 18.35 9.08 4.18
CA ASP A 47 19.45 9.00 5.13
C ASP A 47 20.82 9.16 4.45
N GLN A 48 20.88 9.00 3.13
CA GLN A 48 22.10 9.10 2.32
C GLN A 48 22.44 10.55 1.96
N HIS A 49 21.49 11.49 2.05
CA HIS A 49 21.73 12.91 1.74
C HIS A 49 21.53 13.81 2.97
N PRO A 50 22.57 14.57 3.40
CA PRO A 50 22.46 15.46 4.55
C PRO A 50 21.31 16.48 4.47
N GLU A 51 20.98 16.92 3.24
CA GLU A 51 19.88 17.86 2.99
C GLU A 51 18.50 17.27 3.28
N THR A 52 18.30 15.97 3.01
CA THR A 52 17.01 15.28 3.21
C THR A 52 16.85 14.74 4.62
N VAL A 53 17.95 14.49 5.34
CA VAL A 53 17.91 14.04 6.75
C VAL A 53 17.17 15.03 7.64
N ALA A 54 17.38 16.34 7.44
CA ALA A 54 16.66 17.37 8.21
C ALA A 54 15.15 17.34 7.93
N LEU A 55 14.77 17.13 6.67
CA LEU A 55 13.37 16.96 6.27
C LEU A 55 12.75 15.69 6.87
N LEU A 56 13.46 14.56 6.81
CA LEU A 56 12.96 13.30 7.38
C LEU A 56 12.62 13.47 8.86
N ARG A 57 13.53 14.07 9.64
CA ARG A 57 13.26 14.39 11.06
C ARG A 57 12.06 15.33 11.23
N LEU A 58 11.97 16.39 10.42
CA LEU A 58 10.83 17.31 10.49
C LEU A 58 9.51 16.58 10.26
N VAL A 59 9.47 15.68 9.28
CA VAL A 59 8.29 14.85 9.01
C VAL A 59 8.03 13.92 10.19
N GLU A 60 8.98 13.08 10.58
CA GLU A 60 8.77 12.04 11.60
C GLU A 60 8.45 12.59 13.01
N TYR A 61 8.98 13.76 13.37
CA TYR A 61 8.69 14.40 14.65
C TYR A 61 7.58 15.44 14.61
N GLY A 62 7.33 16.06 13.45
CA GLY A 62 6.35 17.13 13.31
C GLY A 62 5.00 16.66 12.80
N HIS A 63 4.98 15.90 11.71
CA HIS A 63 3.76 15.58 10.95
C HIS A 63 3.39 14.08 11.01
N PHE A 64 4.38 13.20 11.12
CA PHE A 64 4.20 11.76 11.24
C PHE A 64 4.49 11.26 12.67
N SER A 65 3.94 11.98 13.65
CA SER A 65 4.31 11.88 15.07
C SER A 65 3.14 11.47 15.98
N GLN A 66 3.41 11.27 17.28
CA GLN A 66 2.41 10.83 18.25
C GLN A 66 1.14 11.70 18.30
N PRO A 67 1.21 13.05 18.30
CA PRO A 67 0.00 13.89 18.26
C PRO A 67 -0.93 13.61 17.07
N MET A 68 -0.37 13.27 15.91
CA MET A 68 -1.16 12.93 14.72
C MET A 68 -1.82 11.55 14.90
N PHE A 69 -1.13 10.57 15.47
CA PHE A 69 -1.73 9.27 15.82
C PHE A 69 -2.80 9.38 16.91
N ASP A 70 -2.63 10.27 17.89
CA ASP A 70 -3.65 10.56 18.90
C ASP A 70 -4.87 11.22 18.25
N SER A 71 -4.66 12.15 17.33
CA SER A 71 -5.74 12.74 16.53
C SER A 71 -6.49 11.68 15.73
N PHE A 72 -5.77 10.72 15.12
CA PHE A 72 -6.38 9.58 14.43
C PHE A 72 -7.24 8.72 15.35
N ARG A 73 -6.72 8.35 16.53
CA ARG A 73 -7.47 7.57 17.55
C ARG A 73 -8.72 8.29 18.04
N ASN A 74 -8.69 9.62 18.09
CA ASN A 74 -9.82 10.47 18.48
C ASN A 74 -10.77 10.79 17.31
N GLY A 75 -10.58 10.20 16.13
CA GLY A 75 -11.44 10.41 14.96
C GLY A 75 -11.28 11.78 14.28
N LEU A 76 -10.22 12.53 14.59
CA LEU A 76 -9.93 13.85 14.03
C LEU A 76 -9.29 13.74 12.64
N TYR A 77 -9.93 13.01 11.73
CA TYR A 77 -9.36 12.63 10.43
C TYR A 77 -9.00 13.83 9.54
N LYS A 78 -9.67 14.98 9.68
CA LYS A 78 -9.34 16.19 8.92
C LYS A 78 -7.92 16.69 9.21
N SER A 79 -7.51 16.69 10.49
CA SER A 79 -6.15 17.09 10.87
C SER A 79 -5.14 16.08 10.35
N VAL A 80 -5.43 14.78 10.56
CA VAL A 80 -4.59 13.68 10.10
C VAL A 80 -4.34 13.75 8.59
N MET A 81 -5.39 13.98 7.80
CA MET A 81 -5.26 14.13 6.34
C MET A 81 -4.36 15.32 5.96
N SER A 82 -4.34 16.41 6.75
CA SER A 82 -3.45 17.55 6.49
C SER A 82 -1.98 17.15 6.69
N ASP A 83 -1.68 16.46 7.79
CA ASP A 83 -0.33 15.99 8.08
C ASP A 83 0.17 14.93 7.08
N LEU A 84 -0.73 14.03 6.66
CA LEU A 84 -0.43 13.03 5.65
C LEU A 84 -0.16 13.66 4.29
N LYS A 85 -0.95 14.66 3.87
CA LYS A 85 -0.71 15.41 2.63
C LYS A 85 0.63 16.13 2.66
N TYR A 86 0.92 16.83 3.77
CA TYR A 86 2.21 17.49 3.96
C TYR A 86 3.37 16.50 3.79
N THR A 87 3.23 15.32 4.39
CA THR A 87 4.22 14.24 4.33
C THR A 87 4.40 13.73 2.90
N LEU A 88 3.31 13.39 2.21
CA LEU A 88 3.35 12.79 0.86
C LEU A 88 3.68 13.78 -0.26
N GLU A 89 3.53 15.08 -0.02
CA GLU A 89 4.08 16.12 -0.91
C GLU A 89 5.62 16.17 -0.86
N ARG A 90 6.18 15.90 0.32
CA ARG A 90 7.62 15.97 0.59
C ARG A 90 8.34 14.66 0.37
N ILE A 91 7.69 13.54 0.71
CA ILE A 91 8.25 12.20 0.66
C ILE A 91 7.20 11.30 0.00
N ALA A 92 7.31 11.13 -1.32
CA ALA A 92 6.22 10.60 -2.13
C ALA A 92 5.88 9.15 -1.78
N ASN A 93 6.89 8.33 -1.53
CA ASN A 93 6.80 6.91 -1.21
C ASN A 93 6.90 6.61 0.30
N HIS A 94 6.58 7.57 1.19
CA HIS A 94 6.62 7.34 2.63
C HIS A 94 5.66 6.20 3.03
N PRO A 95 6.16 5.04 3.51
CA PRO A 95 5.35 3.83 3.66
C PRO A 95 4.26 3.98 4.73
N GLY A 96 4.60 4.61 5.86
CA GLY A 96 3.65 4.88 6.94
C GLY A 96 2.51 5.82 6.52
N ALA A 97 2.83 6.94 5.87
CA ALA A 97 1.84 7.92 5.43
C ALA A 97 0.92 7.37 4.33
N LEU A 98 1.45 6.61 3.35
CA LEU A 98 0.63 5.93 2.35
C LEU A 98 -0.35 4.94 3.01
N SER A 99 0.16 4.09 3.91
CA SER A 99 -0.69 3.13 4.64
C SER A 99 -1.76 3.81 5.49
N LEU A 100 -1.41 4.89 6.21
CA LEU A 100 -2.37 5.57 7.07
C LEU A 100 -3.39 6.36 6.24
N MET A 101 -3.00 6.93 5.09
CA MET A 101 -3.94 7.56 4.16
C MET A 101 -4.96 6.55 3.64
N SER A 102 -4.53 5.33 3.31
CA SER A 102 -5.43 4.21 2.98
C SER A 102 -6.41 3.91 4.10
N THR A 103 -5.94 3.76 5.35
CA THR A 103 -6.82 3.50 6.49
C THR A 103 -7.83 4.63 6.71
N VAL A 104 -7.38 5.89 6.67
CA VAL A 104 -8.26 7.06 6.80
C VAL A 104 -9.30 7.08 5.69
N ALA A 105 -8.92 6.81 4.45
CA ALA A 105 -9.83 6.74 3.31
C ALA A 105 -10.91 5.67 3.50
N LEU A 106 -10.55 4.45 3.95
CA LEU A 106 -11.50 3.37 4.20
C LEU A 106 -12.49 3.72 5.32
N VAL A 107 -11.99 4.26 6.44
CA VAL A 107 -12.83 4.63 7.59
C VAL A 107 -13.77 5.78 7.27
N THR A 108 -13.30 6.77 6.50
CA THR A 108 -14.10 7.92 6.07
C THR A 108 -14.93 7.65 4.81
N LYS A 109 -14.77 6.49 4.18
CA LYS A 109 -15.39 6.08 2.92
C LYS A 109 -15.06 6.99 1.73
N VAL A 110 -13.90 7.65 1.78
CA VAL A 110 -13.37 8.49 0.69
C VAL A 110 -12.33 7.70 -0.10
N ASN A 111 -12.77 6.59 -0.71
CA ASN A 111 -11.90 5.56 -1.30
C ASN A 111 -11.01 6.06 -2.46
N GLY A 112 -11.30 7.21 -3.07
CA GLY A 112 -10.44 7.77 -4.12
C GLY A 112 -9.21 8.50 -3.59
N LEU A 113 -9.17 8.85 -2.30
CA LEU A 113 -8.17 9.76 -1.73
C LEU A 113 -6.70 9.29 -1.86
N PRO A 114 -6.36 8.01 -1.62
CA PRO A 114 -4.96 7.55 -1.64
C PRO A 114 -4.41 7.31 -3.04
N VAL A 115 -5.28 7.05 -4.03
CA VAL A 115 -4.91 6.69 -5.40
C VAL A 115 -3.89 7.65 -6.03
N PRO A 116 -4.12 8.99 -6.08
CA PRO A 116 -3.15 9.89 -6.69
C PRO A 116 -1.80 9.94 -5.96
N PHE A 117 -1.75 9.61 -4.67
CA PHE A 117 -0.48 9.55 -3.93
C PHE A 117 0.31 8.29 -4.28
N PHE A 118 -0.35 7.14 -4.40
CA PHE A 118 0.31 5.91 -4.87
C PHE A 118 0.80 6.05 -6.31
N GLU A 119 -0.04 6.58 -7.21
CA GLU A 119 0.33 6.78 -8.61
C GLU A 119 1.53 7.73 -8.74
N LYS A 120 1.55 8.83 -7.96
CA LYS A 120 2.70 9.74 -7.90
C LYS A 120 3.94 9.05 -7.35
N ALA A 121 3.82 8.30 -6.24
CA ALA A 121 4.93 7.60 -5.62
C ALA A 121 5.59 6.61 -6.60
N LEU A 122 4.78 5.85 -7.34
CA LEU A 122 5.25 4.86 -8.30
C LEU A 122 5.69 5.46 -9.64
N ALA A 123 5.18 6.63 -10.03
CA ALA A 123 5.70 7.36 -11.18
C ALA A 123 7.12 7.90 -10.93
N LEU A 124 7.40 8.33 -9.69
CA LEU A 124 8.72 8.82 -9.28
C LEU A 124 9.67 7.66 -8.95
N TYR A 125 9.15 6.63 -8.29
CA TYR A 125 9.93 5.55 -7.71
C TYR A 125 9.33 4.16 -8.00
N PRO A 126 9.35 3.73 -9.27
CA PRO A 126 8.73 2.48 -9.71
C PRO A 126 9.42 1.22 -9.15
N GLN A 127 10.66 1.33 -8.66
CA GLN A 127 11.46 0.19 -8.21
C GLN A 127 11.06 -0.35 -6.82
N TYR A 128 10.18 0.33 -6.08
CA TYR A 128 9.84 -0.07 -4.72
C TYR A 128 8.73 -1.11 -4.67
N ALA A 129 9.16 -2.38 -4.56
CA ALA A 129 8.27 -3.52 -4.37
C ALA A 129 7.24 -3.30 -3.24
N PHE A 130 7.68 -2.71 -2.13
CA PHE A 130 6.79 -2.47 -0.99
C PHE A 130 5.71 -1.42 -1.29
N THR A 131 6.02 -0.35 -2.04
CA THR A 131 5.03 0.65 -2.46
C THR A 131 4.00 0.04 -3.42
N HIS A 132 4.45 -0.78 -4.37
CA HIS A 132 3.55 -1.59 -5.21
C HIS A 132 2.66 -2.50 -4.38
N ALA A 133 3.21 -3.20 -3.39
CA ALA A 133 2.45 -4.09 -2.52
C ALA A 133 1.40 -3.35 -1.68
N GLN A 134 1.74 -2.19 -1.11
CA GLN A 134 0.80 -1.35 -0.36
C GLN A 134 -0.34 -0.85 -1.23
N TYR A 135 -0.06 -0.43 -2.48
CA TYR A 135 -1.10 0.00 -3.39
C TYR A 135 -2.01 -1.16 -3.78
N GLY A 136 -1.41 -2.31 -4.10
CA GLY A 136 -2.12 -3.55 -4.35
C GLY A 136 -3.07 -3.93 -3.22
N TYR A 137 -2.58 -3.96 -1.99
CA TYR A 137 -3.41 -4.23 -0.81
C TYR A 137 -4.56 -3.23 -0.67
N TYR A 138 -4.31 -1.93 -0.88
CA TYR A 138 -5.37 -0.93 -0.86
C TYR A 138 -6.43 -1.18 -1.95
N LEU A 139 -6.00 -1.59 -3.14
CA LEU A 139 -6.90 -1.94 -4.25
C LEU A 139 -7.77 -3.16 -3.94
N ILE A 140 -7.27 -4.14 -3.17
CA ILE A 140 -8.08 -5.25 -2.63
C ILE A 140 -9.22 -4.70 -1.77
N GLU A 141 -8.90 -3.81 -0.82
CA GLU A 141 -9.86 -3.27 0.14
C GLU A 141 -11.00 -2.48 -0.52
N ILE A 142 -10.72 -1.81 -1.64
CA ILE A 142 -11.73 -1.06 -2.42
C ILE A 142 -12.37 -1.89 -3.55
N GLY A 143 -12.01 -3.17 -3.69
CA GLY A 143 -12.57 -4.09 -4.68
C GLY A 143 -12.03 -3.93 -6.12
N ALA A 144 -10.95 -3.19 -6.33
CA ALA A 144 -10.29 -3.02 -7.63
C ALA A 144 -9.30 -4.16 -7.90
N LEU A 145 -9.82 -5.40 -7.97
CA LEU A 145 -9.03 -6.63 -7.93
C LEU A 145 -8.08 -6.81 -9.12
N GLU A 146 -8.48 -6.41 -10.33
CA GLU A 146 -7.63 -6.53 -11.52
C GLU A 146 -6.36 -5.68 -11.39
N LYS A 147 -6.51 -4.39 -11.04
CA LYS A 147 -5.39 -3.48 -10.79
C LYS A 147 -4.56 -3.92 -9.58
N SER A 148 -5.21 -4.48 -8.55
CA SER A 148 -4.51 -5.05 -7.41
C SER A 148 -3.54 -6.15 -7.86
N VAL A 149 -3.99 -7.08 -8.70
CA VAL A 149 -3.14 -8.17 -9.22
C VAL A 149 -1.96 -7.60 -10.03
N GLU A 150 -2.16 -6.56 -10.83
CA GLU A 150 -1.08 -5.91 -11.59
C GLU A 150 0.02 -5.37 -10.65
N HIS A 151 -0.35 -4.55 -9.66
CA HIS A 151 0.63 -3.99 -8.73
C HIS A 151 1.29 -5.06 -7.84
N LEU A 152 0.55 -6.07 -7.40
CA LEU A 152 1.10 -7.14 -6.56
C LEU A 152 2.03 -8.06 -7.33
N LYS A 153 1.77 -8.33 -8.61
CA LYS A 153 2.72 -9.02 -9.48
C LYS A 153 4.00 -8.22 -9.67
N GLU A 154 3.90 -6.91 -9.85
CA GLU A 154 5.09 -6.08 -9.96
C GLU A 154 5.89 -6.09 -8.65
N ALA A 155 5.21 -6.07 -7.50
CA ALA A 155 5.88 -6.22 -6.20
C ALA A 155 6.63 -7.55 -6.07
N THR A 156 6.03 -8.69 -6.48
CA THR A 156 6.71 -10.00 -6.42
C THR A 156 7.79 -10.15 -7.47
N ASN A 157 7.71 -9.44 -8.61
CA ASN A 157 8.79 -9.38 -9.60
C ASN A 157 9.99 -8.59 -9.07
N LEU A 158 9.74 -7.43 -8.46
CA LEU A 158 10.78 -6.54 -7.91
C LEU A 158 11.44 -7.13 -6.67
N ASP A 159 10.66 -7.72 -5.77
CA ASP A 159 11.16 -8.45 -4.61
C ASP A 159 10.45 -9.80 -4.43
N PRO A 160 11.00 -10.89 -4.99
CA PRO A 160 10.47 -12.23 -4.83
C PRO A 160 10.52 -12.78 -3.38
N LYS A 161 11.13 -12.05 -2.44
CA LYS A 161 11.18 -12.43 -1.02
C LYS A 161 10.20 -11.63 -0.17
N LEU A 162 9.44 -10.70 -0.76
CA LEU A 162 8.45 -9.92 -0.05
C LEU A 162 7.21 -10.78 0.28
N ALA A 163 7.25 -11.43 1.44
CA ALA A 163 6.22 -12.37 1.88
C ALA A 163 4.80 -11.77 1.88
N SER A 164 4.66 -10.49 2.20
CA SER A 164 3.36 -9.79 2.18
C SER A 164 2.81 -9.60 0.76
N ALA A 165 3.67 -9.38 -0.24
CA ALA A 165 3.22 -9.24 -1.63
C ALA A 165 2.63 -10.55 -2.15
N HIS A 166 3.28 -11.68 -1.89
CA HIS A 166 2.73 -13.01 -2.18
C HIS A 166 1.41 -13.26 -1.43
N ALA A 167 1.32 -12.90 -0.15
CA ALA A 167 0.11 -13.10 0.64
C ALA A 167 -1.08 -12.27 0.12
N TRP A 168 -0.86 -10.99 -0.20
CA TRP A 168 -1.89 -10.14 -0.78
C TRP A 168 -2.23 -10.53 -2.21
N LEU A 169 -1.27 -11.03 -3.00
CA LEU A 169 -1.54 -11.55 -4.35
C LEU A 169 -2.44 -12.78 -4.29
N ALA A 170 -2.21 -13.67 -3.33
CA ALA A 170 -3.08 -14.80 -3.05
C ALA A 170 -4.51 -14.34 -2.68
N GLU A 171 -4.64 -13.35 -1.80
CA GLU A 171 -5.94 -12.78 -1.42
C GLU A 171 -6.68 -12.18 -2.62
N ALA A 172 -5.98 -11.39 -3.45
CA ALA A 172 -6.56 -10.82 -4.67
C ALA A 172 -7.04 -11.91 -5.64
N TYR A 173 -6.29 -13.01 -5.77
CA TYR A 173 -6.69 -14.16 -6.57
C TYR A 173 -7.88 -14.91 -6.00
N TYR A 174 -7.95 -15.13 -4.68
CA TYR A 174 -9.12 -15.75 -4.05
C TYR A 174 -10.38 -14.92 -4.28
N LYS A 175 -10.31 -13.60 -4.11
CA LYS A 175 -11.44 -12.69 -4.37
C LYS A 175 -11.82 -12.63 -5.86
N SER A 176 -10.88 -12.91 -6.76
CA SER A 176 -11.10 -12.99 -8.22
C SER A 176 -11.45 -14.40 -8.71
N HIS A 177 -11.70 -15.36 -7.82
CA HIS A 177 -11.96 -16.78 -8.12
C HIS A 177 -10.85 -17.50 -8.93
N LYS A 178 -9.60 -17.02 -8.85
CA LYS A 178 -8.42 -17.62 -9.49
C LYS A 178 -7.71 -18.55 -8.51
N ILE A 179 -8.40 -19.62 -8.10
CA ILE A 179 -8.04 -20.47 -6.96
C ILE A 179 -6.66 -21.12 -7.06
N GLU A 180 -6.28 -21.62 -8.23
CA GLU A 180 -4.97 -22.29 -8.39
C GLU A 180 -3.82 -21.30 -8.28
N SER A 181 -3.96 -20.11 -8.87
CA SER A 181 -2.98 -19.03 -8.68
C SER A 181 -2.91 -18.57 -7.23
N ALA A 182 -4.06 -18.50 -6.53
CA ALA A 182 -4.09 -18.14 -5.12
C ALA A 182 -3.30 -19.12 -4.24
N LYS A 183 -3.48 -20.43 -4.44
CA LYS A 183 -2.75 -21.47 -3.68
C LYS A 183 -1.24 -21.41 -3.90
N GLN A 184 -0.80 -21.13 -5.13
CA GLN A 184 0.63 -20.99 -5.46
C GLN A 184 1.26 -19.83 -4.69
N GLU A 185 0.60 -18.68 -4.68
CA GLU A 185 1.08 -17.48 -4.00
C GLU A 185 0.99 -17.62 -2.47
N GLU A 186 -0.04 -18.28 -1.95
CA GLU A 186 -0.16 -18.62 -0.52
C GLU A 186 0.98 -19.56 -0.08
N GLU A 187 1.33 -20.55 -0.91
CA GLU A 187 2.46 -21.43 -0.63
C GLU A 187 3.79 -20.67 -0.63
N ALA A 188 3.98 -19.76 -1.59
CA ALA A 188 5.16 -18.89 -1.65
C ALA A 188 5.26 -18.00 -0.40
N ALA A 189 4.17 -17.33 -0.02
CA ALA A 189 4.11 -16.51 1.19
C ALA A 189 4.45 -17.31 2.45
N ARG A 190 3.90 -18.53 2.58
CA ARG A 190 4.18 -19.43 3.70
C ARG A 190 5.64 -19.86 3.74
N LYS A 191 6.25 -20.17 2.60
CA LYS A 191 7.69 -20.50 2.50
C LYS A 191 8.58 -19.34 2.92
N LEU A 192 8.14 -18.11 2.69
CA LEU A 192 8.81 -16.88 3.10
C LEU A 192 8.52 -16.46 4.55
N GLY A 193 7.76 -17.27 5.31
CA GLY A 193 7.49 -17.03 6.72
C GLY A 193 6.27 -16.14 7.01
N HIS A 194 5.39 -15.90 6.04
CA HIS A 194 4.09 -15.28 6.31
C HIS A 194 3.22 -16.20 7.16
N THR A 195 2.77 -15.73 8.32
CA THR A 195 2.04 -16.55 9.31
C THR A 195 0.57 -16.18 9.46
N LYS A 196 0.14 -15.00 8.99
CA LYS A 196 -1.25 -14.56 9.09
C LYS A 196 -2.13 -15.35 8.11
N ALA A 197 -3.33 -15.71 8.55
CA ALA A 197 -4.31 -16.35 7.68
C ALA A 197 -4.66 -15.44 6.49
N ILE A 198 -4.67 -16.00 5.29
CA ILE A 198 -5.08 -15.34 4.06
C ILE A 198 -6.58 -15.57 3.88
N PRO A 199 -7.41 -14.51 3.75
CA PRO A 199 -8.85 -14.68 3.56
C PRO A 199 -9.17 -15.50 2.31
N ARG A 200 -9.91 -16.60 2.46
CA ARG A 200 -10.41 -17.42 1.35
C ARG A 200 -11.89 -17.12 1.14
N HIS A 201 -12.29 -16.78 -0.08
CA HIS A 201 -13.70 -16.48 -0.38
C HIS A 201 -14.58 -17.75 -0.40
N GLU A 202 -13.98 -18.95 -0.42
CA GLU A 202 -14.70 -20.23 -0.52
C GLU A 202 -15.47 -20.62 0.76
N GLU A 203 -15.15 -20.05 1.94
CA GLU A 203 -15.77 -20.45 3.21
C GLU A 203 -17.16 -19.80 3.47
N ALA A 204 -17.58 -18.82 2.67
CA ALA A 204 -18.88 -18.16 2.86
C ALA A 204 -20.09 -18.92 2.25
N HIS A 205 -19.85 -19.98 1.47
CA HIS A 205 -20.92 -20.71 0.76
C HIS A 205 -21.02 -22.20 1.10
N GLN A 206 -20.19 -22.71 2.03
CA GLN A 206 -20.24 -24.11 2.50
C GLN A 206 -20.27 -24.23 4.03
N ALA A 207 -20.72 -23.21 4.75
CA ALA A 207 -21.16 -23.45 6.12
C ALA A 207 -22.46 -24.28 6.04
N ASP A 208 -22.39 -25.56 6.38
CA ASP A 208 -23.57 -26.39 6.62
C ASP A 208 -24.54 -25.60 7.50
N PRO A 209 -25.85 -25.58 7.18
CA PRO A 209 -26.82 -24.97 8.07
C PRO A 209 -26.65 -25.57 9.46
N PRO A 210 -26.67 -24.77 10.55
CA PRO A 210 -26.49 -25.29 11.88
C PRO A 210 -27.49 -26.42 12.09
N THR A 211 -26.98 -27.62 12.40
CA THR A 211 -27.81 -28.79 12.72
C THR A 211 -28.89 -28.35 13.70
N PRO A 212 -30.19 -28.56 13.39
CA PRO A 212 -31.24 -28.12 14.29
C PRO A 212 -31.04 -28.81 15.63
N ALA A 213 -30.89 -28.01 16.68
CA ALA A 213 -30.74 -28.48 18.04
C ALA A 213 -31.88 -29.46 18.34
N LYS A 214 -31.54 -30.72 18.64
CA LYS A 214 -32.51 -31.74 19.05
C LYS A 214 -33.35 -31.17 20.19
N GLY A 215 -34.64 -30.98 19.92
CA GLY A 215 -35.61 -30.42 20.85
C GLY A 215 -35.64 -31.19 22.17
N GLY A 216 -34.97 -30.66 23.18
CA GLY A 216 -35.14 -31.08 24.57
C GLY A 216 -36.49 -30.60 25.07
N LYS A 217 -37.48 -31.50 25.11
CA LYS A 217 -38.77 -31.29 25.77
C LYS A 217 -38.52 -30.91 27.24
N LYS A 218 -38.58 -29.62 27.58
CA LYS A 218 -38.76 -29.18 28.97
C LYS A 218 -40.19 -29.50 29.39
N LYS A 219 -40.37 -30.57 30.16
CA LYS A 219 -41.60 -30.84 30.91
C LYS A 219 -41.81 -29.71 31.92
N SER A 220 -42.91 -28.96 31.80
CA SER A 220 -43.36 -28.11 32.89
C SER A 220 -43.84 -29.02 34.03
N LYS A 221 -43.34 -28.79 35.24
CA LYS A 221 -43.96 -29.28 36.46
C LYS A 221 -44.68 -28.11 37.10
N SER A 222 -46.00 -28.17 37.04
CA SER A 222 -46.91 -27.40 37.87
C SER A 222 -46.85 -27.91 39.31
N GLY A 223 -47.03 -26.98 40.25
CA GLY A 223 -47.46 -27.27 41.63
C GLY A 223 -46.40 -26.99 42.69
N VAL A 224 -46.53 -25.85 43.39
CA VAL A 224 -46.75 -25.79 44.84
C VAL A 224 -47.54 -24.51 45.13
N GLN A 225 -48.44 -24.63 46.09
CA GLN A 225 -49.57 -23.78 46.42
C GLN A 225 -49.30 -23.09 47.78
N LEU A 226 -49.77 -21.85 47.90
CA LEU A 226 -50.16 -21.10 49.13
C LEU A 226 -49.16 -20.94 50.30
N SER A 227 -48.94 -19.67 50.69
CA SER A 227 -49.33 -19.20 52.03
C SER A 227 -49.43 -17.67 52.08
N GLN A 228 -50.58 -17.22 52.58
CA GLN A 228 -50.88 -15.86 53.06
C GLN A 228 -49.87 -15.38 54.10
N THR A 229 -49.69 -14.06 54.21
CA THR A 229 -49.97 -13.30 55.44
C THR A 229 -50.09 -11.80 55.13
N ASP A 230 -51.10 -11.22 55.76
CA ASP A 230 -51.49 -9.81 55.94
C ASP A 230 -50.33 -8.94 56.47
N GLY A 231 -50.34 -7.60 56.52
CA GLY A 231 -51.34 -6.57 56.33
C GLY A 231 -50.81 -5.24 56.92
N GLN A 232 -51.56 -4.16 56.66
CA GLN A 232 -51.40 -2.75 57.04
C GLN A 232 -50.52 -1.87 56.15
#